data_AF-A0AAP8N5W1-F1
#
_entry.id   AF-A0AAP8N5W1-F1
#
_cell.length_a   1.000
_cell.length_b   1.000
_cell.length_c   1.000
_cell.angle_alpha   90.00
_cell.angle_beta   90.00
_cell.angle_gamma   90.00
#
_symmetry.space_group_name_H-M   'P 1'
#
loop_
_entity.id
_entity.type
_entity.pdbx_description
1 polymer ?
#
loop_
_entity_poly.entity_id
_entity_poly.type
_entity_poly.pdbx_seq_one_letter_code
_entity_poly.pdbx_strand_id
1 'polypeptide(L)'
;KPTASLMPTIVEDSLNDLPIPKRMRWGARKEEFVRPTQWLVMLLGDHVIDCTILAQKAGRDSRGHRFHHPESVRITSPANYLN
;
A
#
# COMPACT_ATOMS: atom_id res chain seq x y z
N LYS A 1 0.75 4.00 23.05
CA LYS A 1 0.06 4.37 21.79
C LYS A 1 -0.57 3.10 21.22
N PRO A 2 -1.80 3.12 20.68
CA PRO A 2 -2.39 1.97 20.00
C PRO A 2 -1.52 1.53 18.81
N THR A 3 -1.36 0.24 18.56
CA THR A 3 -0.51 -0.29 17.46
C THR A 3 -0.88 0.31 16.11
N ALA A 4 -2.18 0.45 15.82
CA ALA A 4 -2.69 1.03 14.58
C ALA A 4 -2.16 2.44 14.31
N SER A 5 -1.89 3.25 15.34
CA SER A 5 -1.41 4.62 15.15
C SER A 5 0.08 4.72 14.82
N LEU A 6 0.83 3.61 14.96
CA LEU A 6 2.27 3.57 14.71
C LEU A 6 2.61 3.03 13.32
N MET A 7 1.71 2.22 12.74
CA MET A 7 1.94 1.53 11.48
C MET A 7 2.23 2.46 10.30
N PRO A 8 1.53 3.59 10.10
CA PRO A 8 1.80 4.47 8.95
C PRO A 8 3.25 4.97 8.95
N THR A 9 3.72 5.48 10.10
CA THR A 9 5.08 6.02 10.25
C THR A 9 6.14 4.95 10.02
N ILE A 10 5.97 3.76 10.59
CA ILE A 10 6.93 2.66 10.42
C ILE A 10 7.07 2.27 8.95
N VAL A 11 5.95 2.22 8.21
CA VAL A 11 5.95 1.90 6.78
C VAL A 11 6.57 3.02 5.94
N GLU A 12 6.27 4.28 6.26
CA GLU A 12 6.88 5.44 5.59
C GLU A 12 8.41 5.49 5.77
N ASP A 13 8.89 5.30 7.00
CA ASP A 13 10.32 5.25 7.30
C ASP A 13 10.99 4.10 6.53
N SER A 14 10.39 2.91 6.55
CA SER A 14 10.89 1.75 5.80
C SER A 14 10.95 2.01 4.29
N LEU A 15 9.95 2.69 3.72
CA LEU A 15 9.93 3.05 2.30
C LEU A 15 11.03 4.07 1.94
N ASN A 16 11.34 5.00 2.85
CA ASN A 16 12.40 5.98 2.66
C ASN A 16 13.79 5.36 2.67
N ASP A 17 13.97 4.30 3.46
CA ASP A 17 15.24 3.56 3.61
C ASP A 17 15.51 2.55 2.48
N LEU A 18 14.50 2.23 1.66
CA LEU A 18 14.69 1.32 0.54
C LEU A 18 15.72 1.89 -0.46
N PRO A 19 16.78 1.15 -0.82
CA PRO A 19 17.75 1.57 -1.82
C PRO A 19 17.10 1.49 -3.21
N ILE A 20 16.43 2.56 -3.61
CA ILE A 20 15.74 2.69 -4.90
C ILE A 20 16.74 3.25 -5.94
N PRO A 21 17.20 2.47 -6.95
CA PRO A 21 18.24 2.90 -7.88
C PRO A 21 17.77 3.94 -8.90
N LYS A 22 16.46 4.14 -9.07
CA LYS A 22 15.89 5.10 -10.01
C LYS A 22 14.50 5.54 -9.53
N ARG A 23 14.43 6.69 -8.88
CA ARG A 23 13.17 7.36 -8.53
C ARG A 23 12.51 7.84 -9.84
N MET A 24 11.36 7.31 -10.21
CA MET A 24 10.56 7.83 -11.32
C MET A 24 9.70 9.01 -10.81
N ARG A 25 9.69 10.11 -11.56
CA ARG A 25 8.83 11.28 -11.34
C ARG A 25 7.58 11.17 -12.21
N TRP A 26 6.42 11.43 -11.63
CA TRP A 26 5.16 11.52 -12.38
C TRP A 26 4.96 12.95 -12.93
N GLY A 27 5.49 13.24 -14.12
CA GLY A 27 5.31 14.54 -14.77
C GLY A 27 5.71 15.71 -13.87
N ALA A 28 4.74 16.57 -13.51
CA ALA A 28 4.95 17.75 -12.64
C ALA A 28 4.68 17.51 -11.13
N ARG A 29 4.42 16.26 -10.70
CA ARG A 29 4.17 15.94 -9.28
C ARG A 29 5.46 15.83 -8.48
N LYS A 30 5.40 16.16 -7.19
CA LYS A 30 6.57 16.16 -6.28
C LYS A 30 6.91 14.77 -5.73
N GLU A 31 6.02 13.79 -5.89
CA GLU A 31 6.21 12.44 -5.35
C GLU A 31 7.13 11.60 -6.25
N GLU A 32 8.14 10.95 -5.65
CA GLU A 32 9.21 10.23 -6.33
C GLU A 32 9.21 8.74 -5.93
N PHE A 33 8.94 7.82 -6.87
CA PHE A 33 8.90 6.37 -6.58
C PHE A 33 9.26 5.48 -7.79
N VAL A 34 9.53 4.19 -7.57
CA VAL A 34 9.98 3.24 -8.61
C VAL A 34 8.95 2.98 -9.72
N ARG A 35 7.65 3.06 -9.44
CA ARG A 35 6.51 3.10 -10.41
C ARG A 35 5.21 3.54 -9.70
N PRO A 36 4.25 4.19 -10.36
CA PRO A 36 3.00 4.60 -9.71
C PRO A 36 2.28 3.42 -9.04
N THR A 37 2.11 3.50 -7.72
CA THR A 37 1.26 2.58 -6.95
C THR A 37 -0.20 2.81 -7.32
N GLN A 38 -0.97 1.74 -7.37
CA GLN A 38 -2.36 1.76 -7.86
C GLN A 38 -3.38 1.56 -6.73
N TRP A 39 -2.98 0.92 -5.63
CA TRP A 39 -3.79 0.70 -4.43
C TRP A 39 -2.86 0.40 -3.24
N LEU A 40 -3.40 0.55 -2.02
CA LEU A 40 -2.74 0.23 -0.76
C LEU A 40 -3.68 -0.62 0.09
N VAL A 41 -3.24 -1.81 0.49
CA VAL A 41 -3.93 -2.62 1.50
C VAL A 41 -3.13 -2.57 2.79
N MET A 42 -3.75 -2.09 3.87
CA MET A 42 -3.13 -2.00 5.19
C MET A 42 -4.16 -2.36 6.26
N LEU A 43 -4.02 -3.56 6.82
CA LEU A 43 -4.97 -4.15 7.76
C LEU A 43 -4.28 -4.48 9.10
N LEU A 44 -4.98 -4.26 10.21
CA LEU A 44 -4.62 -4.76 11.54
C LEU A 44 -5.80 -5.57 12.09
N GLY A 45 -5.67 -6.90 12.10
CA GLY A 45 -6.82 -7.78 12.27
C GLY A 45 -7.84 -7.55 11.15
N ASP A 46 -9.09 -7.29 11.51
CA ASP A 46 -10.18 -7.07 10.53
C ASP A 46 -10.39 -5.57 10.20
N HIS A 47 -9.54 -4.70 10.73
CA HIS A 47 -9.65 -3.25 10.57
C HIS A 47 -8.69 -2.71 9.52
N VAL A 48 -9.19 -1.82 8.67
CA VAL A 48 -8.36 -0.99 7.79
C VAL A 48 -7.68 0.07 8.65
N ILE A 49 -6.37 0.22 8.50
CA ILE A 49 -5.63 1.33 9.10
C ILE A 49 -5.89 2.58 8.27
N ASP A 50 -6.46 3.61 8.88
CA ASP A 50 -6.81 4.85 8.17
C ASP A 50 -5.56 5.71 7.89
N CYS A 51 -4.95 5.52 6.73
CA CYS A 51 -3.75 6.26 6.32
C CYS A 51 -3.67 6.45 4.81
N THR A 52 -2.79 7.35 4.38
CA THR A 52 -2.47 7.58 2.96
C THR A 52 -0.97 7.49 2.80
N ILE A 53 -0.48 6.54 2.01
CA ILE A 53 0.95 6.32 1.75
C ILE A 53 1.14 6.20 0.23
N LEU A 54 2.21 6.78 -0.31
CA LEU A 54 2.48 6.81 -1.75
C LEU A 54 1.27 7.32 -2.57
N ALA A 55 0.60 8.36 -2.06
CA ALA A 55 -0.63 8.94 -2.63
C ALA A 55 -1.84 7.99 -2.73
N GLN A 56 -1.82 6.82 -2.07
CA GLN A 56 -2.92 5.86 -2.04
C GLN A 56 -3.54 5.81 -0.64
N LYS A 57 -4.87 5.98 -0.57
CA LYS A 57 -5.62 5.74 0.66
C LYS A 57 -5.67 4.25 0.93
N ALA A 58 -5.38 3.85 2.16
CA ALA A 58 -5.46 2.45 2.57
C ALA A 58 -6.90 1.92 2.47
N GLY A 59 -7.02 0.70 1.97
CA GLY A 59 -8.27 -0.04 1.86
C GLY A 59 -8.06 -1.54 2.12
N ARG A 60 -9.06 -2.33 1.73
CA ARG A 60 -9.05 -3.80 1.86
C ARG A 60 -9.11 -4.54 0.53
N ASP A 61 -9.13 -3.81 -0.57
CA ASP A 61 -9.33 -4.37 -1.90
C ASP A 61 -8.00 -4.30 -2.65
N SER A 62 -7.54 -5.46 -3.12
CA SER A 62 -6.38 -5.63 -4.00
C SER A 62 -6.86 -5.96 -5.42
N ARG A 63 -5.93 -6.17 -6.35
CA ARG A 63 -6.24 -6.63 -7.70
C ARG A 63 -5.26 -7.70 -8.14
N GLY A 64 -5.77 -8.65 -8.92
CA GLY A 64 -4.99 -9.71 -9.54
C GLY A 64 -4.43 -9.31 -10.91
N HIS A 65 -4.27 -10.30 -11.78
CA HIS A 65 -3.76 -10.06 -13.12
C HIS A 65 -4.78 -9.31 -13.99
N ARG A 66 -4.38 -8.16 -14.52
CA ARG A 66 -5.24 -7.22 -15.28
C ARG A 66 -6.07 -7.83 -16.42
N PHE A 67 -5.62 -8.95 -17.00
CA PHE A 67 -6.32 -9.60 -18.12
C PHE A 67 -7.04 -10.89 -17.73
N HIS A 68 -6.55 -11.59 -16.70
CA HIS A 68 -7.06 -12.92 -16.37
C HIS A 68 -8.04 -12.86 -15.19
N HIS A 69 -7.98 -11.79 -14.39
CA HIS A 69 -8.89 -11.53 -13.28
C HIS A 69 -8.89 -10.01 -13.00
N PRO A 70 -9.56 -9.20 -13.85
CA PRO A 70 -9.57 -7.74 -13.73
C PRO A 70 -10.33 -7.21 -12.52
N GLU A 71 -11.13 -8.05 -11.85
CA GLU A 71 -11.94 -7.68 -10.71
C GLU A 71 -11.10 -7.45 -9.44
N SER A 72 -11.64 -6.66 -8.52
CA SER A 72 -11.02 -6.46 -7.21
C SER A 72 -11.09 -7.73 -6.37
N VAL A 73 -9.99 -8.03 -5.69
CA VAL A 73 -9.88 -9.11 -4.71
C VAL A 73 -9.99 -8.51 -3.32
N ARG A 74 -11.08 -8.81 -2.62
CA ARG A 74 -11.28 -8.35 -1.24
C ARG A 74 -10.48 -9.19 -0.26
N ILE A 75 -9.66 -8.52 0.54
CA ILE A 75 -8.87 -9.12 1.60
C ILE A 75 -9.60 -8.87 2.91
N THR A 76 -10.17 -9.92 3.49
CA THR A 76 -10.97 -9.82 4.72
C THR A 76 -10.10 -9.82 5.98
N SER A 77 -8.99 -10.56 5.97
CA SER A 77 -8.07 -10.66 7.10
C SER A 77 -6.65 -10.91 6.60
N PRO A 78 -5.62 -10.37 7.28
CA PRO A 78 -4.22 -10.71 7.01
C PRO A 78 -3.91 -12.21 7.02
N ALA A 79 -4.68 -13.01 7.77
CA ALA A 79 -4.53 -14.46 7.80
C ALA A 79 -4.73 -15.12 6.42
N ASN A 80 -5.44 -14.46 5.51
CA ASN A 80 -5.72 -14.97 4.16
C ASN A 80 -4.60 -14.71 3.16
N TYR A 81 -3.46 -14.14 3.58
CA TYR A 81 -2.32 -13.93 2.67
C TYR A 81 -1.54 -15.22 2.35
N LEU A 82 -1.63 -16.25 3.20
CA LEU A 82 -0.81 -17.47 3.13
C LEU A 82 -1.54 -18.68 2.52
N ASN A 83 -2.79 -18.51 2.08
CA ASN A 83 -3.61 -19.59 1.53
C ASN A 83 -3.57 -19.61 0.00
#